data_AF-A0A3C1BM20-F1
#
_entry.id   AF-A0A3C1BM20-F1
#
_cell.length_a   1.000
_cell.length_b   1.000
_cell.length_c   1.000
_cell.angle_alpha   90.00
_cell.angle_beta   90.00
_cell.angle_gamma   90.00
#
_symmetry.space_group_name_H-M   'P 1'
#
loop_
_entity.id
_entity.type
_entity.pdbx_description
1 polymer ?
#
loop_
_entity_poly.entity_id
_entity_poly.type
_entity_poly.pdbx_seq_one_letter_code
_entity_poly.pdbx_strand_id
1 'polypeptide(L)'
;LDRLEAAGMTRIVITLHHKADRIPAHLAQRGGGVEIVYSDERARLLETGGGVKKALPLLGPDPFFVCNGDILWQENADILSALNARFDAARMDALLMLAPRAACSGYDGTGDFDLHADATLTRPHGGAADFVFGGVQVLSPAAFDATPEGAFSLNHIYDTATATGRLYGEVLDGQWMHVGTPEGVRAAENILASGPAA
;
A
#
# COMPACT_ATOMS: atom_id res chain seq x y z
N LEU A 1 -3.40 8.89 7.02
CA LEU A 1 -4.84 9.21 7.20
C LEU A 1 -5.18 10.52 6.51
N ASP A 2 -4.53 11.63 6.85
CA ASP A 2 -4.84 12.95 6.26
C ASP A 2 -4.73 12.98 4.74
N ARG A 3 -3.74 12.30 4.15
CA ARG A 3 -3.63 12.13 2.69
C ARG A 3 -4.80 11.38 2.07
N LEU A 4 -5.30 10.34 2.74
CA LEU A 4 -6.44 9.56 2.23
C LEU A 4 -7.74 10.39 2.31
N GLU A 5 -7.92 11.15 3.39
CA GLU A 5 -9.04 12.09 3.54
C GLU A 5 -8.96 13.22 2.49
N ALA A 6 -7.78 13.77 2.23
CA ALA A 6 -7.57 14.77 1.17
C ALA A 6 -7.83 14.21 -0.24
N ALA A 7 -7.55 12.91 -0.45
CA ALA A 7 -7.88 12.19 -1.68
C ALA A 7 -9.38 11.81 -1.79
N GLY A 8 -10.21 12.23 -0.83
CA GLY A 8 -11.67 12.05 -0.88
C GLY A 8 -12.17 10.72 -0.34
N MET A 9 -11.33 9.91 0.30
CA MET A 9 -11.79 8.70 0.98
C MET A 9 -12.70 9.08 2.15
N THR A 10 -13.82 8.39 2.31
CA THR A 10 -14.80 8.65 3.37
C THR A 10 -14.80 7.59 4.47
N ARG A 11 -14.23 6.41 4.20
CA ARG A 11 -14.12 5.30 5.15
C ARG A 11 -12.71 4.72 5.12
N ILE A 12 -12.15 4.46 6.28
CA ILE A 12 -10.85 3.81 6.45
C ILE A 12 -10.99 2.66 7.44
N VAL A 13 -10.60 1.45 7.00
CA VAL A 13 -10.53 0.27 7.87
C VAL A 13 -9.09 0.08 8.33
N ILE A 14 -8.88 0.00 9.65
CA ILE A 14 -7.56 -0.20 10.25
C ILE A 14 -7.51 -1.60 10.88
N THR A 15 -6.59 -2.44 10.42
CA THR A 15 -6.31 -3.76 11.00
C THR A 15 -5.49 -3.61 12.28
N LEU A 16 -5.93 -4.24 13.37
CA LEU A 16 -5.32 -4.11 14.70
C LEU A 16 -4.82 -5.45 15.22
N HIS A 17 -3.52 -5.60 15.47
CA HIS A 17 -2.96 -6.79 16.13
C HIS A 17 -2.06 -6.39 17.32
N HIS A 18 -0.81 -6.00 17.05
CA HIS A 18 0.14 -5.62 18.09
C HIS A 18 -0.21 -4.25 18.67
N LYS A 19 -0.25 -4.14 20.02
CA LYS A 19 -0.64 -2.91 20.75
C LYS A 19 -1.95 -2.30 20.24
N ALA A 20 -2.92 -3.17 19.93
CA ALA A 20 -4.21 -2.82 19.33
C ALA A 20 -5.00 -1.73 20.08
N ASP A 21 -4.76 -1.51 21.37
CA ASP A 21 -5.42 -0.45 22.14
C ASP A 21 -4.86 0.96 21.88
N ARG A 22 -3.62 1.08 21.41
CA ARG A 22 -2.96 2.39 21.24
C ARG A 22 -3.51 3.17 20.07
N ILE A 23 -3.83 2.50 18.96
CA ILE A 23 -4.31 3.15 17.73
C ILE A 23 -5.71 3.73 17.94
N PRO A 24 -6.72 2.98 18.43
CA PRO A 24 -8.02 3.56 18.76
C PRO A 24 -7.93 4.68 19.79
N ALA A 25 -7.12 4.52 20.84
CA ALA A 25 -6.96 5.56 21.86
C ALA A 25 -6.38 6.86 21.28
N HIS A 26 -5.39 6.75 20.39
CA HIS A 26 -4.81 7.91 19.70
C HIS A 26 -5.80 8.57 18.74
N LEU A 27 -6.57 7.77 18.00
CA LEU A 27 -7.52 8.25 16.99
C LEU A 27 -8.87 8.67 17.57
N ALA A 28 -9.18 8.38 18.84
CA ALA A 28 -10.45 8.73 19.47
C ALA A 28 -10.72 10.25 19.49
N GLN A 29 -9.67 11.06 19.49
CA GLN A 29 -9.76 12.53 19.45
C GLN A 29 -9.50 13.09 18.05
N ARG A 30 -9.27 12.24 17.04
CA ARG A 30 -9.09 12.69 15.67
C ARG A 30 -10.39 13.31 15.17
N GLY A 31 -10.33 14.57 14.78
CA GLY A 31 -11.39 15.22 13.99
C GLY A 31 -11.31 14.83 12.52
N GLY A 32 -12.29 15.26 11.73
CA GLY A 32 -12.35 14.99 10.29
C GLY A 32 -13.67 14.37 9.85
N GLY A 33 -13.83 14.21 8.54
CA GLY A 33 -15.04 13.67 7.90
C GLY A 33 -15.00 12.17 7.61
N VAL A 34 -13.86 11.51 7.84
CA VAL A 34 -13.67 10.08 7.59
C VAL A 34 -14.23 9.21 8.71
N GLU A 35 -15.01 8.19 8.34
CA GLU A 35 -15.37 7.08 9.20
C GLU A 35 -14.18 6.12 9.38
N ILE A 36 -13.75 5.91 10.62
CA ILE A 36 -12.69 4.95 10.95
C ILE A 36 -13.33 3.70 11.56
N VAL A 37 -13.08 2.56 10.94
CA VAL A 37 -13.55 1.24 11.41
C VAL A 37 -12.34 0.38 11.73
N TYR A 38 -12.44 -0.47 12.75
CA TYR A 38 -11.34 -1.35 13.18
C TYR A 38 -11.63 -2.81 12.86
N SER A 39 -10.68 -3.49 12.24
CA SER A 39 -10.66 -4.94 12.07
C SER A 39 -9.74 -5.54 13.14
N ASP A 40 -10.32 -6.13 14.19
CA ASP A 40 -9.54 -6.65 15.32
C ASP A 40 -8.97 -8.04 15.04
N GLU A 41 -7.64 -8.16 15.02
CA GLU A 41 -6.87 -9.39 14.79
C GLU A 41 -6.12 -9.88 16.04
N ARG A 42 -6.47 -9.43 17.25
CA ARG A 42 -5.75 -9.82 18.49
C ARG A 42 -5.69 -11.33 18.71
N ALA A 43 -6.74 -12.05 18.30
CA ALA A 43 -6.83 -13.50 18.49
C ALA A 43 -5.86 -14.29 17.59
N ARG A 44 -5.47 -13.74 16.44
CA ARG A 44 -4.60 -14.42 15.46
C ARG A 44 -4.02 -13.42 14.48
N LEU A 45 -2.70 -13.42 14.31
CA LEU A 45 -2.02 -12.67 13.25
C LEU A 45 -2.33 -13.29 11.88
N LEU A 46 -2.83 -12.49 10.94
CA LEU A 46 -3.30 -12.96 9.62
C LEU A 46 -2.38 -12.59 8.45
N GLU A 47 -1.25 -11.94 8.72
CA GLU A 47 -0.45 -11.25 7.69
C GLU A 47 -1.28 -10.22 6.91
N THR A 48 -0.68 -9.52 5.95
CA THR A 48 -1.37 -8.45 5.22
C THR A 48 -2.51 -8.99 4.37
N GLY A 49 -2.32 -10.12 3.66
CA GLY A 49 -3.33 -10.67 2.77
C GLY A 49 -4.55 -11.16 3.54
N GLY A 50 -4.31 -11.94 4.60
CA GLY A 50 -5.37 -12.42 5.48
C GLY A 50 -6.11 -11.30 6.22
N GLY A 51 -5.38 -10.29 6.68
CA GLY A 51 -5.96 -9.12 7.36
C GLY A 51 -6.87 -8.30 6.44
N VAL A 52 -6.43 -8.04 5.19
CA VAL A 52 -7.26 -7.37 4.18
C VAL A 52 -8.47 -8.22 3.83
N LYS A 53 -8.31 -9.53 3.60
CA LYS A 53 -9.44 -10.44 3.31
C LYS A 53 -10.51 -10.39 4.40
N LYS A 54 -10.10 -10.41 5.66
CA LYS A 54 -10.99 -10.27 6.81
C LYS A 54 -11.72 -8.91 6.84
N ALA A 55 -11.07 -7.85 6.37
CA ALA A 55 -11.62 -6.50 6.32
C ALA A 55 -12.59 -6.26 5.15
N LEU A 56 -12.62 -7.12 4.12
CA LEU A 56 -13.47 -6.94 2.93
C LEU A 56 -14.95 -6.62 3.24
N PRO A 57 -15.64 -7.30 4.18
CA PRO A 57 -17.03 -6.99 4.50
C PRO A 57 -17.25 -5.57 5.05
N LEU A 58 -16.20 -4.94 5.59
CA LEU A 58 -16.23 -3.57 6.11
C LEU A 58 -15.99 -2.52 5.01
N LEU A 59 -15.25 -2.91 3.96
CA LEU A 59 -14.88 -2.06 2.82
C LEU A 59 -15.98 -1.98 1.77
N GLY A 60 -16.75 -3.04 1.58
CA GLY A 60 -17.82 -3.11 0.57
C GLY A 60 -17.36 -3.78 -0.74
N PRO A 61 -18.16 -3.66 -1.82
CA PRO A 61 -17.94 -4.38 -3.07
C PRO A 61 -17.04 -3.64 -4.08
N ASP A 62 -16.68 -2.39 -3.82
CA ASP A 62 -15.91 -1.55 -4.74
C ASP A 62 -14.40 -1.79 -4.58
N PRO A 63 -13.58 -1.48 -5.60
CA PRO A 63 -12.13 -1.40 -5.44
C PRO A 63 -11.72 -0.46 -4.32
N PHE A 64 -10.65 -0.81 -3.62
CA PHE A 64 -10.24 -0.11 -2.40
C PHE A 64 -8.73 0.05 -2.32
N PHE A 65 -8.30 1.10 -1.61
CA PHE A 65 -6.90 1.32 -1.29
C PHE A 65 -6.44 0.42 -0.16
N VAL A 66 -5.23 -0.13 -0.28
CA VAL A 66 -4.49 -0.74 0.82
C VAL A 66 -3.20 0.05 1.02
N CYS A 67 -2.98 0.52 2.25
CA CYS A 67 -1.81 1.32 2.61
C CYS A 67 -1.05 0.66 3.76
N ASN A 68 0.26 0.49 3.59
CA ASN A 68 1.18 0.14 4.66
C ASN A 68 1.41 1.37 5.56
N GLY A 69 1.18 1.21 6.87
CA GLY A 69 1.33 2.29 7.85
C GLY A 69 2.78 2.71 8.14
N ASP A 70 3.76 1.90 7.75
CA ASP A 70 5.18 2.16 8.01
C ASP A 70 5.88 2.89 6.86
N ILE A 71 5.12 3.30 5.82
CA ILE A 71 5.65 4.00 4.66
C ILE A 71 5.30 5.48 4.71
N LEU A 72 6.30 6.31 4.43
CA LEU A 72 6.13 7.72 4.13
C LEU A 72 6.67 8.02 2.73
N TRP A 73 6.13 9.05 2.08
CA TRP A 73 6.66 9.54 0.81
C TRP A 73 6.50 11.05 0.67
N GLN A 74 7.36 11.68 -0.11
CA GLN A 74 7.16 13.02 -0.65
C GLN A 74 6.95 12.89 -2.15
N GLU A 75 6.01 13.65 -2.69
CA GLU A 75 5.62 13.56 -4.08
C GLU A 75 5.59 14.94 -4.72
N ASN A 76 5.96 15.00 -6.00
CA ASN A 76 5.83 16.18 -6.85
C ASN A 76 4.46 16.19 -7.56
N ALA A 77 3.85 15.02 -7.71
CA ALA A 77 2.53 14.80 -8.28
C ALA A 77 1.69 13.88 -7.39
N ASP A 78 0.38 14.12 -7.30
CA ASP A 78 -0.53 13.36 -6.42
C ASP A 78 -0.67 11.90 -6.88
N ILE A 79 0.02 10.99 -6.18
CA ILE A 79 0.03 9.57 -6.52
C ILE A 79 -1.30 8.89 -6.22
N LEU A 80 -2.05 9.35 -5.20
CA LEU A 80 -3.32 8.74 -4.83
C LEU A 80 -4.38 9.03 -5.88
N SER A 81 -4.41 10.27 -6.38
CA SER A 81 -5.27 10.65 -7.50
C SER A 81 -4.90 9.89 -8.78
N ALA A 82 -3.60 9.71 -9.08
CA ALA A 82 -3.15 8.94 -10.25
C ALA A 82 -3.58 7.46 -10.17
N LEU A 83 -3.38 6.82 -9.01
CA LEU A 83 -3.82 5.45 -8.76
C LEU A 83 -5.34 5.31 -8.90
N ASN A 84 -6.11 6.21 -8.29
CA ASN A 84 -7.57 6.19 -8.35
C ASN A 84 -8.08 6.36 -9.78
N ALA A 85 -7.51 7.29 -10.55
CA ALA A 85 -7.93 7.58 -11.92
C ALA A 85 -7.57 6.46 -12.90
N ARG A 86 -6.47 5.74 -12.67
CA ARG A 86 -6.00 4.67 -13.56
C ARG A 86 -6.59 3.30 -13.27
N PHE A 87 -7.10 3.07 -12.06
CA PHE A 87 -7.62 1.75 -11.71
C PHE A 87 -8.86 1.39 -12.54
N ASP A 88 -8.83 0.22 -13.17
CA ASP A 88 -9.94 -0.31 -13.96
C ASP A 88 -10.11 -1.81 -13.66
N ALA A 89 -11.10 -2.16 -12.84
CA ALA A 89 -11.35 -3.53 -12.41
C ALA A 89 -11.58 -4.51 -13.58
N ALA A 90 -11.99 -4.03 -14.76
CA ALA A 90 -12.13 -4.89 -15.94
C ALA A 90 -10.77 -5.37 -16.46
N ARG A 91 -9.70 -4.60 -16.25
CA ARG A 91 -8.37 -4.85 -16.80
C ARG A 91 -7.36 -5.32 -15.75
N MET A 92 -7.53 -4.91 -14.50
CA MET A 92 -6.55 -5.16 -13.44
C MET A 92 -7.19 -5.67 -12.15
N ASP A 93 -6.44 -6.50 -11.43
CA ASP A 93 -6.77 -6.96 -10.08
C ASP A 93 -6.02 -6.17 -9.01
N ALA A 94 -4.84 -5.66 -9.38
CA ALA A 94 -3.99 -4.87 -8.50
C ALA A 94 -3.24 -3.78 -9.29
N LEU A 95 -3.25 -2.57 -8.76
CA LEU A 95 -2.44 -1.44 -9.22
C LEU A 95 -1.55 -0.98 -8.06
N LEU A 96 -0.24 -1.17 -8.21
CA LEU A 96 0.75 -0.92 -7.19
C LEU A 96 1.37 0.47 -7.38
N MET A 97 1.51 1.25 -6.31
CA MET A 97 2.48 2.34 -6.29
C MET A 97 3.88 1.74 -6.34
N LEU A 98 4.74 2.26 -7.22
CA LEU A 98 6.12 1.85 -7.37
C LEU A 98 7.05 2.98 -7.00
N ALA A 99 8.01 2.71 -6.13
CA ALA A 99 9.10 3.64 -5.86
C ALA A 99 10.33 3.23 -6.70
N PRO A 100 10.92 4.13 -7.50
CA PRO A 100 12.22 3.88 -8.10
C PRO A 100 13.23 3.58 -7.00
N ARG A 101 13.99 2.48 -7.10
CA ARG A 101 14.92 2.04 -6.06
C ARG A 101 15.96 3.11 -5.71
N ALA A 102 16.37 3.91 -6.70
CA ALA A 102 17.29 5.03 -6.50
C ALA A 102 16.71 6.20 -5.68
N ALA A 103 15.37 6.28 -5.55
CA ALA A 103 14.65 7.29 -4.78
C ALA A 103 14.21 6.77 -3.39
N CYS A 104 14.56 5.53 -3.03
CA CYS A 104 14.24 4.94 -1.74
C CYS A 104 15.28 5.30 -0.68
N SER A 105 14.79 5.68 0.51
CA SER A 105 15.58 5.87 1.72
C SER A 105 15.15 4.87 2.80
N GLY A 106 16.11 4.30 3.53
CA GLY A 106 15.84 3.27 4.55
C GLY A 106 15.50 1.88 3.99
N TYR A 107 15.82 1.63 2.71
CA TYR A 107 15.65 0.33 2.04
C TYR A 107 16.99 -0.16 1.48
N ASP A 108 17.35 -1.38 1.82
CA ASP A 108 18.60 -2.06 1.43
C ASP A 108 18.36 -3.29 0.54
N GLY A 109 17.10 -3.51 0.10
CA GLY A 109 16.72 -4.63 -0.75
C GLY A 109 17.09 -4.46 -2.21
N THR A 110 16.79 -5.50 -2.99
CA THR A 110 17.15 -5.59 -4.41
C THR A 110 16.05 -5.14 -5.37
N GLY A 111 14.95 -4.58 -4.89
CA GLY A 111 13.77 -4.29 -5.71
C GLY A 111 12.81 -5.48 -5.83
N ASP A 112 11.56 -5.20 -6.19
CA ASP A 112 10.45 -6.15 -6.15
C ASP A 112 9.84 -6.46 -7.53
N PHE A 113 9.86 -5.49 -8.46
CA PHE A 113 9.14 -5.58 -9.74
C PHE A 113 9.88 -4.94 -10.91
N ASP A 114 9.77 -5.56 -12.08
CA ASP A 114 10.07 -4.96 -13.37
C ASP A 114 8.79 -4.34 -13.94
N LEU A 115 8.90 -3.12 -14.48
CA LEU A 115 7.80 -2.36 -15.09
C LEU A 115 7.91 -2.40 -16.62
N HIS A 116 6.87 -2.91 -17.27
CA HIS A 116 6.77 -2.94 -18.74
C HIS A 116 6.20 -1.64 -19.31
N ALA A 117 6.38 -1.43 -20.62
CA ALA A 117 5.94 -0.22 -21.31
C ALA A 117 4.40 -0.02 -21.31
N ASP A 118 3.64 -1.11 -21.15
CA ASP A 118 2.18 -1.09 -21.00
C ASP A 118 1.72 -0.96 -19.53
N ALA A 119 2.67 -0.67 -18.64
CA ALA A 119 2.53 -0.57 -17.20
C ALA A 119 2.17 -1.87 -16.46
N THR A 120 2.24 -3.03 -17.12
CA THR A 120 2.16 -4.32 -16.43
C THR A 120 3.43 -4.60 -15.64
N LEU A 121 3.33 -5.45 -14.61
CA LEU A 121 4.43 -5.81 -13.74
C LEU A 121 4.77 -7.29 -13.80
N THR A 122 6.06 -7.59 -13.68
CA THR A 122 6.56 -8.95 -13.49
C THR A 122 7.55 -9.01 -12.34
N ARG A 123 7.74 -10.20 -11.78
CA ARG A 123 8.85 -10.45 -10.85
C ARG A 123 10.18 -10.48 -11.59
N PRO A 124 11.27 -9.97 -10.97
CA PRO A 124 12.60 -10.06 -11.56
C PRO A 124 13.05 -11.52 -11.67
N HIS A 125 13.63 -11.89 -12.81
CA HIS A 125 14.14 -13.23 -13.05
C HIS A 125 15.61 -13.33 -12.63
N GLY A 126 15.85 -13.43 -11.31
CA GLY A 126 17.19 -13.59 -10.76
C GLY A 126 18.07 -12.36 -10.96
N GLY A 127 17.92 -11.36 -10.08
CA GLY A 127 18.66 -10.11 -10.16
C GLY A 127 18.02 -9.03 -9.29
N ALA A 128 18.53 -7.81 -9.42
CA ALA A 128 17.90 -6.62 -8.87
C ALA A 128 16.82 -6.11 -9.82
N ALA A 129 15.74 -5.56 -9.27
CA ALA A 129 14.72 -4.81 -9.98
C ALA A 129 14.89 -3.30 -9.73
N ASP A 130 14.38 -2.51 -10.66
CA ASP A 130 14.46 -1.05 -10.58
C ASP A 130 13.37 -0.44 -9.68
N PHE A 131 12.30 -1.19 -9.40
CA PHE A 131 11.16 -0.70 -8.64
C PHE A 131 10.90 -1.52 -7.38
N VAL A 132 10.59 -0.80 -6.31
CA VAL A 132 10.15 -1.33 -5.00
C VAL A 132 8.64 -1.12 -4.88
N PHE A 133 7.94 -2.06 -4.25
CA PHE A 133 6.55 -1.83 -3.87
C PHE A 133 6.46 -0.64 -2.91
N GLY A 134 5.76 0.40 -3.34
CA GLY A 134 5.63 1.65 -2.62
C GLY A 134 4.78 1.57 -1.35
N GLY A 135 4.14 0.44 -1.03
CA GLY A 135 3.31 0.29 0.16
C GLY A 135 1.90 0.86 0.03
N VAL A 136 1.54 1.44 -1.12
CA VAL A 136 0.17 1.87 -1.45
C VAL A 136 -0.27 1.16 -2.71
N GLN A 137 -1.52 0.71 -2.76
CA GLN A 137 -2.08 0.03 -3.92
C GLN A 137 -3.60 0.15 -3.95
N VAL A 138 -4.18 -0.09 -5.12
CA VAL A 138 -5.62 -0.30 -5.30
C VAL A 138 -5.84 -1.77 -5.67
N LEU A 139 -6.76 -2.42 -4.97
CA LEU A 139 -7.10 -3.83 -5.17
C LEU A 139 -8.58 -3.99 -5.56
N SER A 140 -8.85 -4.92 -6.47
CA SER A 140 -10.19 -5.43 -6.73
C SER A 140 -10.59 -6.43 -5.64
N PRO A 141 -11.83 -6.38 -5.08
CA PRO A 141 -12.30 -7.41 -4.16
C PRO A 141 -12.27 -8.83 -4.75
N ALA A 142 -12.50 -8.96 -6.06
CA ALA A 142 -12.47 -10.25 -6.76
C ALA A 142 -11.07 -10.91 -6.75
N ALA A 143 -10.01 -10.13 -6.55
CA ALA A 143 -8.64 -10.65 -6.41
C ALA A 143 -8.49 -11.60 -5.21
N PHE A 144 -9.43 -11.56 -4.26
CA PHE A 144 -9.42 -12.37 -3.05
C PHE A 144 -10.20 -13.70 -3.19
N ASP A 145 -10.96 -13.92 -4.27
CA ASP A 145 -11.84 -15.09 -4.42
C ASP A 145 -11.06 -16.42 -4.41
N ALA A 146 -9.87 -16.43 -5.01
CA ALA A 146 -8.99 -17.61 -5.09
C ALA A 146 -7.89 -17.63 -4.00
N THR A 147 -7.98 -16.77 -2.99
CA THR A 147 -6.97 -16.70 -1.92
C THR A 147 -7.26 -17.66 -0.76
N PRO A 148 -6.23 -18.09 0.01
CA PRO A 148 -6.43 -18.91 1.20
C PRO A 148 -7.35 -18.27 2.25
N GLU A 149 -7.86 -19.08 3.16
CA GLU A 149 -8.48 -18.61 4.40
C GLU A 149 -7.42 -18.45 5.51
N GLY A 150 -7.61 -17.49 6.40
CA GLY A 150 -6.70 -17.25 7.51
C GLY A 150 -5.46 -16.45 7.11
N ALA A 151 -4.28 -16.87 7.59
CA ALA A 151 -3.06 -16.10 7.42
C ALA A 151 -2.41 -16.36 6.06
N PHE A 152 -2.19 -15.29 5.27
CA PHE A 152 -1.46 -15.38 4.00
C PHE A 152 -0.92 -14.01 3.53
N SER A 153 0.12 -14.07 2.70
CA SER A 153 0.75 -12.90 2.10
C SER A 153 -0.01 -12.37 0.89
N LEU A 154 -0.04 -11.04 0.69
CA LEU A 154 -0.56 -10.43 -0.53
C LEU A 154 0.19 -10.87 -1.80
N ASN A 155 1.38 -11.44 -1.69
CA ASN A 155 2.10 -12.00 -2.83
C ASN A 155 1.27 -13.04 -3.61
N HIS A 156 0.35 -13.77 -2.96
CA HIS A 156 -0.58 -14.66 -3.67
C HIS A 156 -1.43 -13.94 -4.73
N ILE A 157 -1.88 -12.72 -4.42
CA ILE A 157 -2.64 -11.89 -5.36
C ILE A 157 -1.72 -11.41 -6.47
N TYR A 158 -0.53 -10.94 -6.14
CA TYR A 158 0.41 -10.42 -7.14
C TYR A 158 0.86 -11.52 -8.12
N ASP A 159 1.13 -12.72 -7.62
CA ASP A 159 1.58 -13.84 -8.45
C ASP A 159 0.45 -14.30 -9.39
N THR A 160 -0.79 -14.35 -8.90
CA THR A 160 -1.98 -14.65 -9.72
C THR A 160 -2.21 -13.57 -10.78
N ALA A 161 -2.22 -12.30 -10.35
CA ALA A 161 -2.43 -11.16 -11.24
C ALA A 161 -1.32 -11.05 -12.29
N THR A 162 -0.07 -11.34 -11.94
CA THR A 162 1.06 -11.41 -12.89
C THR A 162 0.81 -12.51 -13.92
N ALA A 163 0.43 -13.71 -13.47
CA ALA A 163 0.19 -14.85 -14.36
C ALA A 163 -0.97 -14.61 -15.34
N THR A 164 -1.92 -13.75 -14.99
CA THR A 164 -3.06 -13.39 -15.84
C THR A 164 -2.92 -12.05 -16.56
N GLY A 165 -1.78 -11.34 -16.41
CA GLY A 165 -1.56 -10.02 -17.03
C GLY A 165 -2.42 -8.89 -16.44
N ARG A 166 -2.79 -8.98 -15.16
CA ARG A 166 -3.70 -8.10 -14.43
C ARG A 166 -3.02 -7.35 -13.27
N LEU A 167 -1.69 -7.42 -13.18
CA LEU A 167 -0.87 -6.67 -12.21
C LEU A 167 -0.25 -5.46 -12.91
N TYR A 168 -0.54 -4.25 -12.39
CA TYR A 168 -0.08 -2.99 -12.98
C TYR A 168 0.66 -2.13 -11.96
N GLY A 169 1.47 -1.20 -12.46
CA GLY A 169 2.20 -0.21 -11.67
C GLY A 169 1.91 1.23 -12.05
N GLU A 170 1.96 2.11 -11.05
CA GLU A 170 2.08 3.55 -11.18
C GLU A 170 3.33 4.02 -10.43
N VAL A 171 4.18 4.82 -11.09
CA VAL A 171 5.46 5.22 -10.52
C VAL A 171 5.29 6.49 -9.70
N LEU A 172 5.76 6.45 -8.46
CA LEU A 172 5.86 7.62 -7.60
C LEU A 172 6.90 8.59 -8.18
N ASP A 173 6.46 9.81 -8.48
CA ASP A 173 7.34 10.95 -8.73
C ASP A 173 7.69 11.61 -7.40
N GLY A 174 8.81 11.20 -6.80
CA GLY A 174 9.32 11.78 -5.57
C GLY A 174 10.17 10.83 -4.74
N GLN A 175 10.26 11.10 -3.44
CA GLN A 175 11.06 10.31 -2.49
C GLN A 175 10.20 9.35 -1.71
N TRP A 176 10.73 8.14 -1.50
CA TRP A 176 10.07 7.09 -0.74
C TRP A 176 10.89 6.71 0.50
N MET A 177 10.23 6.52 1.64
CA MET A 177 10.87 6.29 2.93
C MET A 177 10.24 5.11 3.67
N HIS A 178 11.06 4.15 4.07
CA HIS A 178 10.67 3.06 4.96
C HIS A 178 10.98 3.39 6.41
N VAL A 179 9.96 3.43 7.26
CA VAL A 179 10.07 3.83 8.67
C VAL A 179 10.01 2.61 9.59
N GLY A 180 10.80 1.59 9.27
CA GLY A 180 10.86 0.33 10.02
C GLY A 180 11.91 0.28 11.14
N THR A 181 12.85 1.24 11.18
CA THR A 181 13.97 1.27 12.14
C THR A 181 14.14 2.67 12.75
N PRO A 182 14.75 2.80 13.94
CA PRO A 182 15.07 4.12 14.51
C PRO A 182 15.91 5.01 13.57
N GLU A 183 16.82 4.40 12.80
CA GLU A 183 17.60 5.08 11.77
C GLU A 183 16.70 5.58 10.63
N GLY A 184 15.76 4.75 10.18
CA GLY A 184 14.77 5.10 9.15
C GLY A 184 13.87 6.26 9.57
N VAL A 185 13.46 6.31 10.85
CA VAL A 185 12.72 7.44 11.41
C VAL A 185 13.50 8.75 11.25
N ARG A 186 14.76 8.79 11.70
CA ARG A 186 15.60 10.00 11.60
C ARG A 186 15.83 10.42 10.15
N ALA A 187 16.03 9.45 9.25
CA ALA A 187 16.19 9.74 7.82
C ALA A 187 14.92 10.36 7.23
N ALA A 188 13.75 9.81 7.56
CA ALA A 188 12.46 10.33 7.11
C ALA A 188 12.20 11.74 7.67
N GLU A 189 12.49 11.99 8.95
CA GLU A 189 12.36 13.32 9.56
C GLU A 189 13.18 14.39 8.82
N ASN A 190 14.43 14.07 8.47
CA ASN A 190 15.31 14.99 7.73
C ASN A 190 14.79 15.31 6.32
N ILE A 191 14.29 14.29 5.60
CA ILE A 191 13.70 14.46 4.28
C ILE A 191 12.44 15.32 4.38
N LEU A 192 11.55 15.01 5.33
CA LEU A 192 10.31 15.76 5.55
C LEU A 192 10.57 17.23 5.91
N ALA A 193 11.60 17.51 6.70
CA ALA A 193 11.99 18.87 7.06
C ALA A 193 12.56 19.68 5.87
N SER A 194 13.12 19.02 4.86
CA SER A 194 13.76 19.67 3.71
C SER A 194 12.77 20.15 2.64
N GLY A 195 11.50 19.72 2.72
CA GLY A 195 10.47 20.00 1.70
C GLY A 195 10.69 19.23 0.39
N PRO A 196 9.76 19.33 -0.58
CA PRO A 196 9.95 18.76 -1.92
C PRO A 196 11.21 19.35 -2.57
N ALA A 197 11.97 18.54 -3.31
CA ALA A 197 13.07 19.06 -4.11
C ALA A 197 12.52 20.07 -5.14
N ALA A 198 13.04 21.30 -5.09
CA ALA A 198 12.62 22.42 -5.95
C ALA A 198 12.95 22.19 -7.43
#